data_AF-A0A1E3VL02-F1
#
_entry.id   AF-A0A1E3VL02-F1
#
_cell.length_a   1.000
_cell.length_b   1.000
_cell.length_c   1.000
_cell.angle_alpha   90.00
_cell.angle_beta   90.00
_cell.angle_gamma   90.00
#
_symmetry.space_group_name_H-M   'P 1'
#
loop_
_entity.id
_entity.type
_entity.pdbx_description
1 polymer ?
#
loop_
_entity_poly.entity_id
_entity_poly.type
_entity_poly.pdbx_seq_one_letter_code
_entity_poly.pdbx_strand_id
1 'polypeptide(L)' 'MQLANSRSEAEAQALWKQVTKSNRQLASAAPQIEKVDIGSFGTFYSLKIGPFASQADGTKVCNALKRSGTDCSVVSPDGP' A
#
# COMPACT_ATOMS: atom_id res chain seq x y z
N MET A 1 -3.88 4.96 0.67
CA MET A 1 -2.53 4.92 0.06
C MET A 1 -2.26 3.50 -0.43
N GLN A 2 -1.55 3.33 -1.53
CA GLN A 2 -1.18 2.02 -2.08
C GLN A 2 0.32 1.76 -1.89
N LEU A 3 0.69 0.55 -1.51
CA LEU A 3 2.09 0.10 -1.45
C LEU A 3 2.50 -0.61 -2.73
N ALA A 4 1.73 -1.61 -3.17
CA ALA A 4 2.06 -2.42 -4.32
C ALA A 4 0.81 -3.08 -4.93
N ASN A 5 0.92 -3.47 -6.21
CA ASN A 5 -0.02 -4.38 -6.87
C ASN A 5 0.71 -5.72 -7.10
N SER A 6 0.22 -6.78 -6.45
CA SER A 6 0.82 -8.12 -6.50
C SER A 6 0.03 -9.04 -7.44
N ARG A 7 0.63 -10.13 -7.92
CA ARG A 7 -0.07 -11.11 -8.78
C ARG A 7 -0.96 -12.07 -7.98
N SER A 8 -0.72 -12.17 -6.68
CA SER A 8 -1.51 -13.01 -5.76
C SER A 8 -1.74 -12.32 -4.42
N GLU A 9 -2.78 -12.74 -3.71
CA GLU A 9 -3.04 -12.27 -2.34
C GLU A 9 -1.90 -12.64 -1.38
N ALA A 10 -1.31 -13.83 -1.56
CA ALA A 10 -0.20 -14.31 -0.76
C ALA A 10 1.05 -13.41 -0.87
N GLU A 11 1.38 -12.95 -2.08
CA GLU A 11 2.46 -11.98 -2.31
C GLU A 11 2.18 -10.65 -1.59
N ALA A 12 0.95 -10.14 -1.68
CA ALA A 12 0.56 -8.91 -1.00
C ALA A 12 0.68 -9.04 0.52
N GLN A 13 0.23 -10.17 1.09
CA GLN A 13 0.38 -10.46 2.51
C GLN A 13 1.84 -10.60 2.95
N ALA A 14 2.67 -11.27 2.14
CA ALA A 14 4.10 -11.43 2.41
C ALA A 14 4.83 -10.08 2.41
N LEU A 15 4.55 -9.24 1.43
CA LEU A 15 5.07 -7.88 1.36
C LEU A 15 4.66 -7.06 2.59
N TRP A 16 3.40 -7.14 3.01
CA TRP A 16 2.93 -6.43 4.21
C TRP A 16 3.72 -6.83 5.47
N LYS A 17 3.98 -8.13 5.66
CA LYS A 17 4.80 -8.63 6.79
C LYS A 17 6.22 -8.08 6.74
N GLN A 18 6.83 -8.01 5.55
CA GLN A 18 8.17 -7.43 5.38
C GLN A 18 8.18 -5.93 5.69
N VAL A 19 7.22 -5.19 5.15
CA VAL A 19 7.11 -3.74 5.32
C VAL A 19 6.88 -3.37 6.78
N THR A 20 5.96 -4.04 7.48
CA THR A 20 5.68 -3.78 8.90
C THR A 20 6.86 -4.14 9.81
N LYS A 21 7.63 -5.18 9.48
CA LYS A 21 8.83 -5.55 10.22
C LYS A 21 9.90 -4.45 10.20
N SER A 22 10.08 -3.80 9.04
CA SER A 22 11.06 -2.72 8.87
C SER A 22 10.52 -1.33 9.23
N ASN A 23 9.20 -1.16 9.33
CA ASN A 23 8.55 0.12 9.56
C ASN A 23 7.58 0.05 10.75
N ARG A 24 8.12 0.17 11.98
CA ARG A 24 7.32 0.08 13.22
C ARG A 24 6.15 1.07 13.30
N GLN A 25 6.25 2.21 12.61
CA GLN A 25 5.14 3.18 12.48
C GLN A 25 3.87 2.60 11.85
N LEU A 26 3.99 1.51 11.09
CA LEU A 26 2.86 0.80 10.48
C LEU A 26 2.33 -0.34 11.36
N ALA A 27 2.93 -0.62 12.52
CA ALA A 27 2.52 -1.74 13.38
C ALA A 27 1.06 -1.61 13.86
N SER A 28 0.56 -0.38 14.00
CA SER A 28 -0.83 -0.09 14.37
C SER A 28 -1.75 0.12 13.16
N ALA A 29 -1.22 0.05 11.94
CA ALA A 29 -2.01 0.16 10.72
C ALA A 29 -2.51 -1.22 10.27
N ALA A 30 -3.69 -1.28 9.67
CA ALA A 30 -4.20 -2.49 9.05
C ALA A 30 -3.96 -2.44 7.53
N PRO A 31 -3.47 -3.52 6.91
CA PRO A 31 -3.44 -3.62 5.46
C PRO A 31 -4.86 -3.84 4.94
N GLN A 32 -5.15 -3.26 3.78
CA GLN A 32 -6.31 -3.61 2.98
C GLN A 32 -5.80 -4.22 1.68
N ILE A 33 -6.16 -5.46 1.40
CA ILE A 33 -5.82 -6.11 0.14
C ILE A 33 -7.10 -6.17 -0.69
N GLU A 34 -7.11 -5.45 -1.81
CA GLU A 34 -8.22 -5.43 -2.75
C GLU A 34 -7.86 -6.15 -4.04
N LYS A 35 -8.75 -7.00 -4.51
CA LYS A 35 -8.65 -7.60 -5.85
C LYS A 35 -9.03 -6.53 -6.88
N VAL A 36 -8.12 -6.26 -7.81
CA VAL A 36 -8.28 -5.25 -8.86
C VAL A 36 -8.06 -5.91 -10.21
N ASP A 37 -9.08 -5.89 -11.07
CA ASP A 37 -8.98 -6.40 -12.43
C ASP A 37 -8.49 -5.29 -13.37
N ILE A 38 -7.28 -5.43 -13.90
CA ILE A 38 -6.63 -4.42 -14.75
C ILE A 38 -6.75 -4.84 -16.21
N GLY A 39 -7.97 -4.85 -16.74
CA GLY A 39 -8.25 -5.16 -18.16
C GLY A 39 -7.43 -6.34 -18.70
N SER A 40 -6.70 -6.10 -19.80
CA SER A 40 -5.85 -7.11 -20.45
C SER A 40 -4.65 -7.57 -19.63
N PHE A 41 -4.27 -6.86 -18.56
CA PHE A 41 -3.17 -7.26 -17.69
C PHE A 41 -3.57 -8.32 -16.65
N GLY A 42 -4.88 -8.58 -16.52
CA GLY A 42 -5.46 -9.57 -15.63
C GLY A 42 -5.72 -9.05 -14.22
N THR A 43 -5.95 -9.98 -13.30
CA THR A 43 -6.24 -9.69 -11.90
C THR A 43 -4.97 -9.42 -11.10
N PHE A 44 -5.00 -8.36 -10.30
CA PHE A 44 -3.97 -7.99 -9.34
C PHE A 44 -4.55 -7.86 -7.93
N TYR A 45 -3.69 -7.87 -6.94
CA TYR A 45 -4.03 -7.68 -5.53
C TYR A 45 -3.32 -6.43 -5.05
N SER A 46 -4.09 -5.35 -4.90
CA SER A 46 -3.62 -4.04 -4.46
C SER A 46 -3.51 -4.03 -2.95
N LEU A 47 -2.29 -3.89 -2.44
CA LEU A 47 -2.01 -3.69 -1.02
C LEU A 47 -2.12 -2.19 -0.71
N LYS A 48 -3.16 -1.82 0.03
CA LYS A 48 -3.42 -0.46 0.50
C LYS A 48 -3.24 -0.37 2.02
N ILE A 49 -2.95 0.85 2.47
CA ILE A 49 -2.95 1.25 3.87
C ILE A 49 -3.89 2.45 4.01
N GLY A 50 -4.72 2.45 5.06
CA GLY A 50 -5.64 3.54 5.38
C GLY A 50 -6.95 3.04 5.99
N PRO A 51 -7.93 3.93 6.15
CA PRO A 51 -7.99 5.31 5.66
C PRO A 51 -7.03 6.26 6.43
N PHE A 52 -6.50 7.27 5.73
CA PHE A 52 -5.76 8.38 6.36
C PHE A 52 -6.69 9.58 6.52
N ALA A 53 -6.53 10.36 7.59
CA ALA A 53 -7.35 11.54 7.84
C ALA A 53 -7.20 12.63 6.75
N SER A 54 -6.03 12.69 6.09
CA SER A 54 -5.76 13.61 5.00
C SER A 54 -4.74 13.03 4.00
N GLN A 55 -4.72 13.56 2.78
CA GLN A 55 -3.69 13.25 1.78
C GLN A 55 -2.28 13.60 2.29
N ALA A 56 -2.17 14.67 3.09
CA ALA A 56 -0.90 15.08 3.71
C ALA A 56 -0.38 14.00 4.68
N ASP A 57 -1.25 13.39 5.48
CA ASP A 57 -0.86 12.31 6.38
C ASP A 57 -0.45 11.04 5.63
N GLY A 58 -1.20 10.67 4.57
CA GLY A 58 -0.79 9.60 3.66
C GLY A 58 0.57 9.86 3.03
N THR A 59 0.84 11.11 2.62
CA THR A 59 2.13 11.53 2.03
C THR A 59 3.27 11.45 3.04
N LYS A 60 3.06 11.89 4.29
CA LYS A 60 4.07 11.81 5.36
C LYS A 60 4.47 10.36 5.62
N VAL A 61 3.48 9.47 5.75
CA VAL A 61 3.74 8.03 5.93
C VAL A 61 4.47 7.48 4.72
N CYS A 62 4.00 7.77 3.50
CA CYS A 62 4.66 7.32 2.27
C CYS A 62 6.14 7.73 2.22
N ASN A 63 6.45 8.99 2.51
CA ASN A 63 7.84 9.47 2.50
C ASN A 63 8.70 8.76 3.55
N ALA A 64 8.14 8.40 4.71
CA ALA A 64 8.86 7.61 5.71
C ALA A 64 9.13 6.18 5.24
N LEU A 65 8.21 5.57 4.49
CA LEU A 65 8.39 4.25 3.88
C LEU A 65 9.45 4.27 2.78
N LYS A 66 9.43 5.28 1.90
CA LYS A 66 10.43 5.46 0.83
C LYS A 66 11.83 5.60 1.38
N ARG A 67 12.01 6.34 2.49
CA ARG A 67 13.29 6.44 3.19
C ARG A 67 13.80 5.10 3.73
N SER A 68 12.90 4.17 3.98
CA SER A 68 13.21 2.80 4.42
C SER A 68 13.30 1.81 3.25
N GLY A 69 13.34 2.30 2.01
CA GLY A 69 13.42 1.49 0.78
C GLY A 69 12.11 0.84 0.36
N THR A 70 10.97 1.24 0.93
CA THR A 70 9.65 0.73 0.57
C THR A 70 8.92 1.74 -0.31
N ASP A 71 8.63 1.37 -1.56
CA ASP A 71 7.83 2.19 -2.44
C ASP A 71 6.37 2.29 -2.01
N CYS A 72 5.78 3.43 -2.33
CA CYS A 72 4.38 3.72 -2.06
C CYS A 72 3.88 4.82 -2.99
N SER A 73 2.58 4.77 -3.26
CA SER A 73 1.84 5.75 -4.03
C SER A 73 0.62 6.22 -3.24
N VAL A 74 0.53 7.53 -2.99
CA VAL A 74 -0.66 8.13 -2.42
C VAL A 74 -1.68 8.28 -3.55
N VAL A 75 -2.46 7.23 -3.76
CA VAL A 75 -3.66 7.31 -4.61
C VAL A 75 -4.67 8.22 -3.93
N SER A 76 -4.91 9.39 -4.50
CA SER A 76 -6.11 10.17 -4.21
C SER A 76 -7.31 9.36 -4.70
N PRO A 77 -8.41 9.26 -3.93
CA PRO A 77 -9.63 8.58 -4.39
C PRO A 77 -10.25 9.21 -5.65
N ASP A 78 -9.78 10.39 -6.04
CA ASP A 78 -10.01 11.05 -7.32
C ASP A 78 -8.66 11.42 -7.95
N GLY A 79 -8.36 10.87 -9.12
CA GLY A 79 -7.48 11.48 -10.11
C GLY A 79 -8.27 11.56 -11.43
N PRO A 80 -8.05 12.60 -12.25
CA PRO A 80 -9.07 13.42 -12.93
C PRO A 80 -10.23 12.67 -13.59
#